data_AF-A0A2G2DPW4-F1
#
_entry.id   AF-A0A2G2DPW4-F1
#
_cell.length_a   1.000
_cell.length_b   1.000
_cell.length_c   1.000
_cell.angle_alpha   90.00
_cell.angle_beta   90.00
_cell.angle_gamma   90.00
#
_symmetry.space_group_name_H-M   'P 1'
#
loop_
_entity.id
_entity.type
_entity.pdbx_description
1 polymer ?
#
loop_
_entity_poly.entity_id
_entity_poly.type
_entity_poly.pdbx_seq_one_letter_code
_entity_poly.pdbx_strand_id
1 'polypeptide(L)'
;KQPTDKYLDGYFKSNRYAGSKDKRAMRGIIYNIYRNLRQYEFVIGSAEPRSLVIAYLLGQGDDAAKIAEKFNGEKYAAANLTDDETKAITEAKNLDDAPKAVSLNLADWQFDKFSSQFGDKAESEVEALNQTASLDVRINTAQTNIEDAKKALSKQDGLTFVCFAGGLRVPVPANEKAELSDKQRVVMGLRTEEISLVTENSTVPKEWIFSGVVKVVEPLGNENHLHVEINGESFVARCEGRRIVKVGAKIDIAFNLEQLHIFDAETTKVIYQTNHIDLTE
;
A
#
# COMPACT_ATOMS: atom_id res chain seq x y z
N LYS A 1 -22.53 24.54 -1.88
CA LYS A 1 -21.88 23.21 -1.92
C LYS A 1 -20.79 23.19 -0.86
N GLN A 2 -20.73 22.14 -0.04
CA GLN A 2 -19.71 21.97 1.01
C GLN A 2 -18.54 21.14 0.46
N PRO A 3 -17.27 21.38 0.89
CA PRO A 3 -16.16 20.53 0.51
C PRO A 3 -16.39 19.07 0.90
N THR A 4 -15.95 18.13 0.05
CA THR A 4 -16.11 16.68 0.26
C THR A 4 -15.62 16.24 1.63
N ASP A 5 -14.43 16.65 2.06
CA ASP A 5 -13.89 16.27 3.38
C ASP A 5 -14.82 16.65 4.52
N LYS A 6 -15.33 17.89 4.49
CA LYS A 6 -16.23 18.39 5.53
C LYS A 6 -17.57 17.64 5.50
N TYR A 7 -18.02 17.22 4.33
CA TYR A 7 -19.23 16.39 4.19
C TYR A 7 -18.99 14.99 4.77
N LEU A 8 -17.89 14.34 4.40
CA LEU A 8 -17.52 13.01 4.90
C LEU A 8 -17.29 13.00 6.41
N ASP A 9 -16.67 14.04 6.96
CA ASP A 9 -16.54 14.21 8.41
C ASP A 9 -17.90 14.28 9.11
N GLY A 10 -18.85 15.04 8.55
CA GLY A 10 -20.22 15.10 9.06
C GLY A 10 -20.92 13.74 8.97
N TYR A 11 -20.83 13.08 7.83
CA TYR A 11 -21.38 11.75 7.60
C TYR A 11 -20.84 10.72 8.60
N PHE A 12 -19.52 10.65 8.80
CA PHE A 12 -18.88 9.71 9.71
C PHE A 12 -19.08 10.02 11.20
N LYS A 13 -19.43 11.26 11.55
CA LYS A 13 -19.84 11.61 12.91
C LYS A 13 -21.25 11.08 13.22
N SER A 14 -22.15 11.15 12.25
CA SER A 14 -23.52 10.64 12.35
C SER A 14 -23.60 9.12 12.19
N ASN A 15 -22.64 8.50 11.49
CA ASN A 15 -22.59 7.07 11.20
C ASN A 15 -21.42 6.40 11.93
N ARG A 16 -21.62 6.10 13.22
CA ARG A 16 -20.58 5.58 14.13
C ARG A 16 -20.26 4.10 13.99
N TYR A 17 -20.97 3.37 13.13
CA TYR A 17 -20.72 1.94 12.90
C TYR A 17 -19.41 1.67 12.14
N ALA A 18 -18.90 2.65 11.39
CA ALA A 18 -17.67 2.51 10.62
C ALA A 18 -16.43 2.75 11.49
N GLY A 19 -15.51 1.78 11.50
CA GLY A 19 -14.20 1.91 12.13
C GLY A 19 -13.27 2.87 11.38
N SER A 20 -12.09 3.12 11.93
CA SER A 20 -11.07 3.97 11.28
C SER A 20 -10.62 3.41 9.91
N LYS A 21 -10.50 2.07 9.80
CA LYS A 21 -10.20 1.37 8.55
C LYS A 21 -11.30 1.57 7.50
N ASP A 22 -12.56 1.39 7.87
CA ASP A 22 -13.70 1.56 6.95
C ASP A 22 -13.82 3.00 6.44
N LYS A 23 -13.63 3.98 7.33
CA LYS A 23 -13.61 5.40 6.97
C LYS A 23 -12.52 5.73 5.97
N ARG A 24 -11.34 5.15 6.15
CA ARG A 24 -10.22 5.27 5.20
C ARG A 24 -10.55 4.64 3.85
N ALA A 25 -11.10 3.42 3.86
CA ALA A 25 -11.50 2.73 2.63
C ALA A 25 -12.57 3.51 1.86
N MET A 26 -13.63 3.97 2.54
CA MET A 26 -14.69 4.79 1.92
C MET A 26 -14.14 6.10 1.33
N ARG A 27 -13.26 6.81 2.05
CA ARG A 27 -12.57 8.00 1.50
C ARG A 27 -11.77 7.65 0.26
N GLY A 28 -11.01 6.56 0.30
CA GLY A 28 -10.20 6.07 -0.81
C GLY A 28 -11.04 5.87 -2.08
N ILE A 29 -12.15 5.13 -1.96
CA ILE A 29 -13.07 4.88 -3.07
C ILE A 29 -13.62 6.19 -3.63
N ILE A 30 -14.14 7.08 -2.78
CA ILE A 30 -14.77 8.34 -3.21
C ILE A 30 -13.76 9.24 -3.94
N TYR A 31 -12.55 9.41 -3.39
CA TYR A 31 -11.53 10.24 -4.02
C TYR A 31 -10.95 9.61 -5.28
N ASN A 32 -10.90 8.27 -5.35
CA ASN A 32 -10.55 7.58 -6.58
C ASN A 32 -11.59 7.85 -7.68
N ILE A 33 -12.89 7.73 -7.37
CA ILE A 33 -13.96 8.04 -8.31
C ILE A 33 -13.86 9.50 -8.79
N TYR A 34 -13.63 10.47 -7.91
CA TYR A 34 -13.49 11.87 -8.35
C TYR A 34 -12.28 12.11 -9.25
N ARG A 35 -11.17 11.40 -9.02
CA ARG A 35 -9.93 11.50 -9.80
C ARG A 35 -10.02 10.82 -11.17
N ASN A 36 -10.97 9.91 -11.36
CA ASN A 36 -11.16 9.16 -12.60
C ASN A 36 -12.60 9.31 -13.14
N LEU A 37 -13.31 10.37 -12.73
CA LEU A 37 -14.76 10.50 -12.92
C LEU A 37 -15.17 10.37 -14.39
N ARG A 38 -14.57 11.15 -15.29
CA ARG A 38 -14.91 11.11 -16.72
C ARG A 38 -14.58 9.76 -17.34
N GLN A 39 -13.48 9.13 -16.92
CA GLN A 39 -13.09 7.81 -17.40
C GLN A 39 -14.15 6.78 -17.01
N TYR A 40 -14.57 6.78 -15.74
CA TYR A 40 -15.60 5.89 -15.23
C TYR A 40 -16.97 6.12 -15.88
N GLU A 41 -17.39 7.38 -16.04
CA GLU A 41 -18.60 7.75 -16.78
C GLU A 41 -18.58 7.24 -18.22
N PHE A 42 -17.43 7.32 -18.89
CA PHE A 42 -17.28 6.82 -20.25
C PHE A 42 -17.36 5.30 -20.33
N VAL A 43 -16.62 4.60 -19.46
CA VAL A 43 -16.55 3.14 -19.42
C VAL A 43 -17.93 2.54 -19.15
N ILE A 44 -18.64 3.02 -18.12
CA ILE A 44 -19.94 2.46 -17.72
C ILE A 44 -21.13 3.10 -18.45
N GLY A 45 -20.93 4.26 -19.09
CA GLY A 45 -21.98 5.00 -19.80
C GLY A 45 -22.99 5.71 -18.91
N SER A 46 -22.69 5.90 -17.61
CA SER A 46 -23.60 6.52 -16.63
C SER A 46 -22.83 7.36 -15.62
N ALA A 47 -23.43 8.50 -15.24
CA ALA A 47 -22.93 9.39 -14.18
C ALA A 47 -23.58 9.14 -12.82
N GLU A 48 -24.46 8.13 -12.71
CA GLU A 48 -25.10 7.80 -11.45
C GLU A 48 -24.07 7.29 -10.42
N PRO A 49 -24.10 7.76 -9.15
CA PRO A 49 -23.08 7.43 -8.16
C PRO A 49 -22.85 5.93 -7.98
N ARG A 50 -23.92 5.13 -8.09
CA ARG A 50 -23.85 3.68 -7.97
C ARG A 50 -23.16 3.03 -9.18
N SER A 51 -23.45 3.51 -10.40
CA SER A 51 -22.74 3.09 -11.61
C SER A 51 -21.25 3.43 -11.56
N LEU A 52 -20.89 4.57 -10.96
CA LEU A 52 -19.49 4.96 -10.78
C LEU A 52 -18.74 4.03 -9.80
N VAL A 53 -19.42 3.53 -8.76
CA VAL A 53 -18.84 2.50 -7.87
C VAL A 53 -18.62 1.19 -8.62
N ILE A 54 -19.56 0.80 -9.49
CA ILE A 54 -19.40 -0.38 -10.36
C ILE A 54 -18.22 -0.21 -11.31
N ALA A 55 -18.08 0.96 -11.95
CA ALA A 55 -16.95 1.29 -12.80
C ALA A 55 -15.61 1.25 -12.04
N TYR A 56 -15.58 1.74 -10.81
CA TYR A 56 -14.42 1.62 -9.92
C TYR A 56 -14.03 0.16 -9.69
N LEU A 57 -15.01 -0.73 -9.41
CA LEU A 57 -14.76 -2.16 -9.20
C LEU A 57 -14.24 -2.85 -10.46
N LEU A 58 -14.80 -2.54 -11.64
CA LEU A 58 -14.24 -2.99 -12.92
C LEU A 58 -12.78 -2.55 -13.09
N GLY A 59 -12.47 -1.31 -12.72
CA GLY A 59 -11.10 -0.78 -12.73
C GLY A 59 -10.14 -1.46 -11.74
N GLN A 60 -10.64 -2.17 -10.73
CA GLN A 60 -9.82 -3.02 -9.84
C GLN A 60 -9.57 -4.43 -10.43
N GLY A 61 -10.14 -4.75 -11.59
CA GLY A 61 -10.05 -6.06 -12.22
C GLY A 61 -11.11 -7.07 -11.75
N ASP A 62 -12.16 -6.62 -11.07
CA ASP A 62 -13.31 -7.48 -10.77
C ASP A 62 -14.13 -7.72 -12.05
N ASP A 63 -14.47 -8.98 -12.31
CA ASP A 63 -15.37 -9.36 -13.39
C ASP A 63 -16.85 -9.23 -12.96
N ALA A 64 -17.77 -9.42 -13.91
CA ALA A 64 -19.20 -9.30 -13.67
C ALA A 64 -19.72 -10.21 -12.53
N ALA A 65 -19.15 -11.41 -12.37
CA ALA A 65 -19.55 -12.35 -11.33
C ALA A 65 -19.09 -11.86 -9.95
N LYS A 66 -17.83 -11.46 -9.82
CA LYS A 66 -17.28 -10.88 -8.57
C LYS A 66 -17.99 -9.60 -8.17
N ILE A 67 -18.38 -8.77 -9.14
CA ILE A 67 -19.17 -7.58 -8.85
C ILE A 67 -20.54 -8.02 -8.31
N ALA A 68 -21.25 -8.92 -8.99
CA ALA A 68 -22.55 -9.40 -8.54
C ALA A 68 -22.52 -9.97 -7.10
N GLU A 69 -21.45 -10.67 -6.70
CA GLU A 69 -21.29 -11.16 -5.32
C GLU A 69 -21.24 -10.04 -4.27
N LYS A 70 -20.71 -8.86 -4.61
CA LYS A 70 -20.67 -7.68 -3.72
C LYS A 70 -22.01 -6.94 -3.64
N PHE A 71 -22.90 -7.18 -4.60
CA PHE A 71 -24.24 -6.60 -4.70
C PHE A 71 -25.26 -7.72 -4.49
N ASN A 72 -25.32 -8.26 -3.27
CA ASN A 72 -26.15 -9.43 -2.93
C ASN A 72 -27.36 -9.09 -2.04
N GLY A 73 -27.54 -7.82 -1.67
CA GLY A 73 -28.67 -7.35 -0.84
C GLY A 73 -28.67 -7.85 0.60
N GLU A 74 -27.60 -8.50 1.06
CA GLU A 74 -27.44 -8.91 2.45
C GLU A 74 -27.38 -7.72 3.41
N LYS A 75 -27.39 -8.00 4.71
CA LYS A 75 -27.37 -6.96 5.75
C LYS A 75 -26.14 -6.07 5.58
N TYR A 76 -26.38 -4.77 5.31
CA TYR A 76 -25.39 -3.73 4.99
C TYR A 76 -24.72 -3.81 3.61
N ALA A 77 -25.03 -4.83 2.81
CA ALA A 77 -24.58 -4.91 1.42
C ALA A 77 -25.46 -4.04 0.52
N ALA A 78 -24.92 -3.69 -0.64
CA ALA A 78 -25.68 -2.99 -1.66
C ALA A 78 -26.75 -3.92 -2.23
N ALA A 79 -27.92 -3.35 -2.60
CA ALA A 79 -28.97 -4.10 -3.28
C ALA A 79 -28.44 -4.76 -4.56
N ASN A 80 -29.10 -5.84 -4.98
CA ASN A 80 -28.75 -6.59 -6.20
C ASN A 80 -28.59 -5.69 -7.42
N LEU A 81 -27.70 -6.10 -8.33
CA LEU A 81 -27.54 -5.42 -9.62
C LEU A 81 -28.88 -5.40 -10.35
N THR A 82 -29.19 -4.25 -10.94
CA THR A 82 -30.32 -4.13 -11.86
C THR A 82 -29.96 -4.71 -13.23
N ASP A 83 -30.96 -4.97 -14.07
CA ASP A 83 -30.74 -5.43 -15.45
C ASP A 83 -29.92 -4.40 -16.25
N ASP A 84 -30.19 -3.10 -16.04
CA ASP A 84 -29.46 -2.01 -16.67
C ASP A 84 -27.99 -1.95 -16.21
N GLU A 85 -27.73 -2.18 -14.92
CA GLU A 85 -26.35 -2.25 -14.38
C GLU A 85 -25.59 -3.47 -14.92
N THR A 86 -26.25 -4.62 -14.99
CA THR A 86 -25.66 -5.86 -15.54
C THR A 86 -25.32 -5.69 -17.02
N LYS A 87 -26.21 -5.03 -17.77
CA LYS A 87 -25.97 -4.68 -19.16
C LYS A 87 -24.79 -3.70 -19.28
N ALA A 88 -24.75 -2.65 -18.47
CA ALA A 88 -23.66 -1.67 -18.48
C ALA A 88 -22.29 -2.30 -18.16
N ILE A 89 -22.24 -3.28 -17.25
CA ILE A 89 -21.02 -4.05 -16.96
C ILE A 89 -20.57 -4.85 -18.18
N THR A 90 -21.50 -5.53 -18.85
CA THR A 90 -21.21 -6.39 -20.00
C THR A 90 -20.80 -5.60 -21.24
N GLU A 91 -21.40 -4.42 -21.42
CA GLU A 91 -21.16 -3.50 -22.53
C GLU A 91 -20.14 -2.40 -22.16
N ALA A 92 -19.37 -2.58 -21.09
CA ALA A 92 -18.40 -1.60 -20.62
C ALA A 92 -17.38 -1.29 -21.73
N LYS A 93 -17.19 0.01 -21.99
CA LYS A 93 -16.33 0.48 -23.09
C LYS A 93 -14.86 0.38 -22.72
N ASN A 94 -14.01 0.12 -23.71
CA ASN A 94 -12.57 0.23 -23.52
C ASN A 94 -12.17 1.70 -23.42
N LEU A 95 -11.42 2.06 -22.38
CA LEU A 95 -10.94 3.43 -22.17
C LEU A 95 -10.01 3.90 -23.29
N ASP A 96 -9.34 2.99 -24.00
CA ASP A 96 -8.48 3.33 -25.15
C ASP A 96 -9.28 3.97 -26.31
N ASP A 97 -10.58 3.69 -26.39
CA ASP A 97 -11.48 4.27 -27.39
C ASP A 97 -12.02 5.65 -26.98
N ALA A 98 -11.65 6.14 -25.78
CA ALA A 98 -12.17 7.40 -25.26
C ALA A 98 -11.52 8.62 -25.95
N PRO A 99 -12.28 9.72 -26.12
CA PRO A 99 -11.69 11.00 -26.50
C PRO A 99 -10.56 11.40 -25.56
N LYS A 100 -9.52 12.07 -26.07
CA LYS A 100 -8.32 12.34 -25.27
C LYS A 100 -8.60 13.08 -23.97
N ALA A 101 -9.48 14.09 -24.00
CA ALA A 101 -9.92 14.81 -22.80
C ALA A 101 -10.56 13.88 -21.74
N VAL A 102 -11.33 12.88 -22.17
CA VAL A 102 -11.94 11.87 -21.29
C VAL A 102 -10.87 10.94 -20.72
N SER A 103 -9.96 10.43 -21.56
CA SER A 103 -8.85 9.56 -21.13
C SER A 103 -7.97 10.23 -20.08
N LEU A 104 -7.84 11.56 -20.12
CA LEU A 104 -7.05 12.37 -19.18
C LEU A 104 -7.86 12.90 -18.00
N ASN A 105 -9.14 12.51 -17.85
CA ASN A 105 -10.07 13.01 -16.83
C ASN A 105 -10.17 14.54 -16.75
N LEU A 106 -10.04 15.24 -17.88
CA LEU A 106 -10.19 16.69 -17.98
C LEU A 106 -11.48 17.05 -18.67
N ALA A 107 -12.13 18.16 -18.35
CA ALA A 107 -13.16 18.70 -19.25
C ALA A 107 -12.54 19.13 -20.59
N ASP A 108 -13.34 19.14 -21.67
CA ASP A 108 -12.83 19.41 -23.02
C ASP A 108 -12.13 20.78 -23.11
N TRP A 109 -12.72 21.82 -22.50
CA TRP A 109 -12.12 23.15 -22.43
C TRP A 109 -10.81 23.21 -21.61
N GLN A 110 -10.62 22.28 -20.65
CA GLN A 110 -9.38 22.19 -19.88
C GLN A 110 -8.30 21.54 -20.74
N PHE A 111 -8.64 20.49 -21.48
CA PHE A 111 -7.72 19.84 -22.40
C PHE A 111 -7.18 20.83 -23.45
N ASP A 112 -8.04 21.68 -24.01
CA ASP A 112 -7.62 22.71 -24.97
C ASP A 112 -6.60 23.69 -24.36
N LYS A 113 -6.82 24.10 -23.10
CA LYS A 113 -5.92 24.98 -22.36
C LYS A 113 -4.59 24.31 -22.04
N PHE A 114 -4.61 23.07 -21.57
CA PHE A 114 -3.41 22.29 -21.29
C PHE A 114 -2.59 22.08 -22.57
N SER A 115 -3.25 21.71 -23.67
CA SER A 115 -2.61 21.53 -24.97
C SER A 115 -1.97 22.84 -25.46
N SER A 116 -2.68 23.97 -25.31
CA SER A 116 -2.15 25.29 -25.70
C SER A 116 -0.96 25.74 -24.86
N GLN A 117 -0.94 25.40 -23.56
CA GLN A 117 0.10 25.85 -22.62
C GLN A 117 1.34 24.94 -22.60
N PHE A 118 1.13 23.62 -22.65
CA PHE A 118 2.19 22.63 -22.44
C PHE A 118 2.59 21.87 -23.71
N GLY A 119 1.84 22.04 -24.82
CA GLY A 119 2.11 21.37 -26.10
C GLY A 119 2.23 19.87 -25.92
N ASP A 120 3.32 19.29 -26.41
CA ASP A 120 3.61 17.84 -26.34
C ASP A 120 3.68 17.29 -24.90
N LYS A 121 3.87 18.15 -23.89
CA LYS A 121 3.92 17.72 -22.47
C LYS A 121 2.55 17.68 -21.80
N ALA A 122 1.50 18.16 -22.44
CA ALA A 122 0.18 18.30 -21.83
C ALA A 122 -0.32 17.00 -21.18
N GLU A 123 -0.11 15.86 -21.82
CA GLU A 123 -0.51 14.56 -21.28
C GLU A 123 0.24 14.22 -19.98
N SER A 124 1.58 14.29 -20.00
CA SER A 124 2.41 13.97 -18.84
C SER A 124 2.15 14.86 -17.62
N GLU A 125 1.84 16.14 -17.84
CA GLU A 125 1.51 17.09 -16.77
C GLU A 125 0.15 16.75 -16.14
N VAL A 126 -0.82 16.37 -16.96
CA VAL A 126 -2.16 15.98 -16.49
C VAL A 126 -2.12 14.65 -15.77
N GLU A 127 -1.35 13.70 -16.28
CA GLU A 127 -1.09 12.43 -15.58
C GLU A 127 -0.49 12.67 -14.19
N ALA A 128 0.47 13.58 -14.06
CA ALA A 128 1.03 13.96 -12.76
C ALA A 128 -0.01 14.59 -11.82
N LEU A 129 -0.88 15.47 -12.33
CA LEU A 129 -1.97 16.08 -11.55
C LEU A 129 -3.04 15.07 -11.12
N ASN A 130 -3.25 14.03 -11.92
CA ASN A 130 -4.18 12.95 -11.61
C ASN A 130 -3.60 11.94 -10.62
N GLN A 131 -2.36 12.07 -10.15
CA GLN A 131 -1.85 11.21 -9.07
C GLN A 131 -2.42 11.59 -7.70
N THR A 132 -2.16 10.78 -6.69
CA THR A 132 -2.47 11.16 -5.30
C THR A 132 -1.44 12.17 -4.83
N ALA A 133 -1.88 13.36 -4.42
CA ALA A 133 -0.99 14.38 -3.88
C ALA A 133 -0.30 13.88 -2.60
N SER A 134 0.98 14.20 -2.44
CA SER A 134 1.70 13.98 -1.19
C SER A 134 1.12 14.83 -0.06
N LEU A 135 1.24 14.35 1.18
CA LEU A 135 0.96 15.17 2.35
C LEU A 135 2.18 16.03 2.67
N ASP A 136 2.09 17.31 2.35
CA ASP A 136 3.15 18.27 2.68
C ASP A 136 2.84 18.97 4.01
N VAL A 137 3.74 18.83 4.99
CA VAL A 137 3.61 19.46 6.31
C VAL A 137 4.67 20.54 6.46
N ARG A 138 4.25 21.74 6.90
CA ARG A 138 5.17 22.83 7.23
C ARG A 138 5.47 22.85 8.73
N ILE A 139 6.75 22.75 9.09
CA ILE A 139 7.19 22.82 10.49
C ILE A 139 7.21 24.27 10.97
N ASN A 140 6.56 24.52 12.11
CA ASN A 140 6.68 25.80 12.81
C ASN A 140 8.01 25.86 13.56
N THR A 141 9.00 26.52 12.97
CA THR A 141 10.37 26.61 13.52
C THR A 141 10.48 27.40 14.83
N ALA A 142 9.44 28.15 15.22
CA ALA A 142 9.37 28.78 16.53
C ALA A 142 9.02 27.79 17.66
N GLN A 143 8.48 26.62 17.34
CA GLN A 143 8.04 25.61 18.31
C GLN A 143 8.87 24.33 18.31
N THR A 144 9.46 23.95 17.17
CA THR A 144 10.28 22.73 17.05
C THR A 144 11.23 22.82 15.85
N ASN A 145 12.12 21.84 15.71
CA ASN A 145 13.00 21.68 14.55
C ASN A 145 12.60 20.48 13.68
N ILE A 146 13.19 20.39 12.47
CA ILE A 146 12.87 19.34 11.49
C ILE A 146 13.16 17.94 12.04
N GLU A 147 14.24 17.75 12.77
CA GLU A 147 14.65 16.43 13.27
C GLU A 147 13.69 15.91 14.35
N ASP A 148 13.27 16.77 15.28
CA ASP A 148 12.30 16.40 16.30
C ASP A 148 10.89 16.26 15.72
N ALA A 149 10.53 17.05 14.70
CA ALA A 149 9.30 16.85 13.95
C ALA A 149 9.29 15.52 13.19
N LYS A 150 10.38 15.13 12.53
CA LYS A 150 10.51 13.81 11.88
C LYS A 150 10.36 12.67 12.89
N LYS A 151 10.99 12.78 14.07
CA LYS A 151 10.82 11.80 15.16
C LYS A 151 9.36 11.72 15.63
N ALA A 152 8.68 12.86 15.77
CA ALA A 152 7.27 12.89 16.18
C ALA A 152 6.34 12.31 15.09
N LEU A 153 6.55 12.65 13.82
CA LEU A 153 5.76 12.15 12.68
C LEU A 153 6.01 10.66 12.42
N SER A 154 7.18 10.14 12.78
CA SER A 154 7.48 8.71 12.68
C SER A 154 6.59 7.81 13.56
N LYS A 155 5.80 8.41 14.47
CA LYS A 155 4.84 7.74 15.37
C LYS A 155 3.41 7.59 14.83
N GLN A 156 3.08 8.07 13.64
CA GLN A 156 1.72 7.97 13.12
C GLN A 156 1.64 6.95 11.99
N ASP A 157 1.15 5.74 12.28
CA ASP A 157 -0.17 5.23 11.82
C ASP A 157 -0.32 3.72 12.10
N GLY A 158 -0.59 3.28 13.34
CA GLY A 158 -0.92 1.86 13.64
C GLY A 158 0.10 0.78 13.21
N LEU A 159 1.25 1.21 12.70
CA LEU A 159 2.35 0.39 12.23
C LEU A 159 3.41 0.42 13.32
N THR A 160 3.59 -0.72 13.97
CA THR A 160 4.67 -0.92 14.93
C THR A 160 5.95 -1.23 14.17
N PHE A 161 7.08 -0.71 14.63
CA PHE A 161 8.38 -0.98 14.01
C PHE A 161 9.36 -1.47 15.07
N VAL A 162 10.21 -2.43 14.71
CA VAL A 162 11.47 -2.65 15.41
C VAL A 162 12.47 -1.62 14.87
N CYS A 163 12.99 -0.80 15.77
CA CYS A 163 13.97 0.24 15.45
C CYS A 163 15.36 -0.19 15.91
N PHE A 164 16.30 -0.22 14.97
CA PHE A 164 17.72 -0.51 15.23
C PHE A 164 18.51 0.78 15.48
N ALA A 165 19.66 0.67 16.15
CA ALA A 165 20.51 1.82 16.47
C ALA A 165 21.04 2.51 15.21
N GLY A 166 21.31 1.73 14.16
CA GLY A 166 21.69 2.23 12.84
C GLY A 166 20.61 3.00 12.07
N GLY A 167 19.39 3.10 12.59
CA GLY A 167 18.26 3.77 11.93
C GLY A 167 17.49 2.87 10.95
N LEU A 168 17.85 1.58 10.84
CA LEU A 168 17.00 0.58 10.20
C LEU A 168 15.69 0.43 10.98
N ARG A 169 14.58 0.43 10.25
CA ARG A 169 13.22 0.24 10.80
C ARG A 169 12.58 -0.93 10.07
N VAL A 170 12.26 -1.99 10.80
CA VAL A 170 11.57 -3.17 10.28
C VAL A 170 10.11 -3.12 10.71
N PRO A 171 9.13 -3.14 9.79
CA PRO A 171 7.72 -3.11 10.16
C PRO A 171 7.33 -4.39 10.91
N VAL A 172 6.44 -4.27 11.88
CA VAL A 172 5.87 -5.42 12.60
C VAL A 172 4.44 -5.61 12.10
N PRO A 173 4.14 -6.73 11.42
CA PRO A 173 2.78 -7.02 10.97
C PRO A 173 1.77 -6.99 12.13
N ALA A 174 0.55 -6.52 11.87
CA ALA A 174 -0.45 -6.38 12.92
C ALA A 174 -0.84 -7.75 13.51
N ASN A 175 -0.79 -7.88 14.84
CA ASN A 175 -1.23 -9.05 15.57
C ASN A 175 -2.02 -8.61 16.82
N GLU A 176 -3.29 -9.02 16.91
CA GLU A 176 -4.21 -8.61 17.99
C GLU A 176 -3.83 -9.18 19.36
N LYS A 177 -3.04 -10.27 19.40
CA LYS A 177 -2.57 -10.91 20.63
C LYS A 177 -1.23 -10.36 21.12
N ALA A 178 -0.61 -9.44 20.38
CA ALA A 178 0.72 -8.93 20.71
C ALA A 178 0.65 -7.84 21.78
N GLU A 179 1.41 -8.03 22.87
CA GLU A 179 1.58 -7.05 23.94
C GLU A 179 2.85 -6.24 23.70
N LEU A 180 2.81 -5.31 22.74
CA LEU A 180 3.94 -4.44 22.41
C LEU A 180 3.75 -3.05 23.00
N SER A 181 4.72 -2.59 23.78
CA SER A 181 4.73 -1.25 24.36
C SER A 181 5.65 -0.28 23.61
N ASP A 182 5.29 1.00 23.55
CA ASP A 182 6.13 2.04 22.93
C ASP A 182 7.50 2.13 23.63
N LYS A 183 8.57 2.18 22.83
CA LYS A 183 9.98 2.25 23.29
C LYS A 183 10.44 1.07 24.17
N GLN A 184 9.73 -0.05 24.16
CA GLN A 184 10.19 -1.27 24.82
C GLN A 184 11.50 -1.77 24.19
N ARG A 185 12.44 -2.19 25.03
CA ARG A 185 13.66 -2.86 24.55
C ARG A 185 13.32 -4.29 24.19
N VAL A 186 13.61 -4.67 22.95
CA VAL A 186 13.25 -5.97 22.41
C VAL A 186 14.40 -6.59 21.63
N VAL A 187 14.33 -7.90 21.43
CA VAL A 187 15.19 -8.66 20.52
C VAL A 187 14.32 -9.14 19.36
N MET A 188 14.73 -8.79 18.13
CA MET A 188 14.08 -9.27 16.91
C MET A 188 14.67 -10.61 16.51
N GLY A 189 13.83 -11.63 16.39
CA GLY A 189 14.20 -12.95 15.88
C GLY A 189 13.61 -13.17 14.49
N LEU A 190 14.48 -13.40 13.51
CA LEU A 190 14.11 -13.85 12.18
C LEU A 190 15.16 -14.88 11.74
N ARG A 191 14.71 -16.06 11.28
CA ARG A 191 15.65 -17.11 10.86
C ARG A 191 16.29 -16.75 9.52
N THR A 192 17.47 -17.29 9.26
CA THR A 192 18.25 -16.97 8.05
C THR A 192 17.56 -17.40 6.76
N GLU A 193 16.80 -18.50 6.80
CA GLU A 193 16.01 -19.01 5.70
C GLU A 193 14.83 -18.10 5.31
N GLU A 194 14.43 -17.20 6.21
CA GLU A 194 13.37 -16.21 6.03
C GLU A 194 13.89 -14.89 5.46
N ILE A 195 15.19 -14.80 5.20
CA ILE A 195 15.81 -13.65 4.54
C ILE A 195 16.33 -14.13 3.19
N SER A 196 15.74 -13.63 2.11
CA SER A 196 16.04 -14.08 0.75
C SER A 196 16.43 -12.92 -0.17
N LEU A 197 17.12 -13.22 -1.26
CA LEU A 197 17.42 -12.21 -2.28
C LEU A 197 16.19 -11.91 -3.12
N VAL A 198 15.94 -10.62 -3.36
CA VAL A 198 14.89 -10.21 -4.28
C VAL A 198 15.23 -10.66 -5.70
N THR A 199 14.24 -11.20 -6.38
CA THR A 199 14.25 -11.60 -7.79
C THR A 199 13.05 -11.00 -8.49
N GLU A 200 13.03 -11.06 -9.82
CA GLU A 200 11.89 -10.60 -10.63
C GLU A 200 10.56 -11.30 -10.25
N ASN A 201 10.63 -12.50 -9.66
CA ASN A 201 9.47 -13.30 -9.24
C ASN A 201 9.12 -13.15 -7.75
N SER A 202 9.81 -12.30 -6.99
CA SER A 202 9.56 -12.17 -5.55
C SER A 202 8.23 -11.46 -5.27
N THR A 203 7.25 -12.21 -4.77
CA THR A 203 5.94 -11.69 -4.31
C THR A 203 5.97 -11.31 -2.84
N VAL A 204 6.76 -10.29 -2.49
CA VAL A 204 6.83 -9.74 -1.13
C VAL A 204 6.42 -8.26 -1.11
N PRO A 205 5.80 -7.75 -0.03
CA PRO A 205 5.51 -6.33 0.10
C PRO A 205 6.77 -5.47 0.00
N LYS A 206 6.67 -4.32 -0.68
CA LYS A 206 7.82 -3.42 -0.87
C LYS A 206 8.41 -2.91 0.44
N GLU A 207 7.58 -2.76 1.48
CA GLU A 207 8.03 -2.38 2.83
C GLU A 207 8.87 -3.45 3.55
N TRP A 208 8.96 -4.68 3.01
CA TRP A 208 9.76 -5.77 3.59
C TRP A 208 11.09 -5.97 2.85
N ILE A 209 11.36 -5.12 1.86
CA ILE A 209 12.58 -5.15 1.06
C ILE A 209 13.57 -4.11 1.60
N PHE A 210 14.79 -4.55 1.85
CA PHE A 210 15.87 -3.72 2.38
C PHE A 210 17.12 -3.84 1.51
N SER A 211 17.67 -2.69 1.11
CA SER A 211 18.94 -2.65 0.38
C SER A 211 20.12 -2.71 1.34
N GLY A 212 21.08 -3.60 1.06
CA GLY A 212 22.28 -3.77 1.87
C GLY A 212 23.53 -4.08 1.05
N VAL A 213 24.67 -4.09 1.72
CA VAL A 213 25.97 -4.39 1.11
C VAL A 213 26.46 -5.76 1.60
N VAL A 214 26.79 -6.65 0.67
CA VAL A 214 27.36 -7.96 1.01
C VAL A 214 28.77 -7.79 1.57
N LYS A 215 29.01 -8.26 2.79
CA LYS A 215 30.32 -8.26 3.43
C LYS A 215 31.03 -9.60 3.31
N VAL A 216 30.29 -10.69 3.41
CA VAL A 216 30.84 -12.06 3.36
C VAL A 216 29.89 -12.95 2.55
N VAL A 217 30.47 -13.88 1.81
CA VAL A 217 29.75 -14.93 1.08
C VAL A 217 30.28 -16.27 1.55
N GLU A 218 29.39 -17.10 2.10
CA GLU A 218 29.68 -18.44 2.58
C GLU A 218 29.00 -19.47 1.67
N PRO A 219 29.75 -20.17 0.81
CA PRO A 219 29.20 -21.18 -0.07
C PRO A 219 29.02 -22.50 0.69
N LEU A 220 27.78 -23.00 0.77
CA LEU A 220 27.42 -24.24 1.46
C LEU A 220 27.04 -25.38 0.49
N GLY A 221 27.25 -25.15 -0.81
CA GLY A 221 27.04 -26.14 -1.87
C GLY A 221 25.70 -25.96 -2.58
N ASN A 222 24.60 -26.37 -1.96
CA ASN A 222 23.26 -26.21 -2.53
C ASN A 222 22.70 -24.78 -2.35
N GLU A 223 23.20 -24.06 -1.35
CA GLU A 223 22.86 -22.67 -1.05
C GLU A 223 24.11 -21.87 -0.66
N ASN A 224 23.99 -20.54 -0.71
CA ASN A 224 25.00 -19.62 -0.21
C ASN A 224 24.37 -18.77 0.90
N HIS A 225 25.12 -18.58 1.98
CA HIS A 225 24.81 -17.59 3.01
C HIS A 225 25.55 -16.29 2.72
N LEU A 226 24.83 -15.19 2.77
CA LEU A 226 25.32 -13.86 2.46
C LEU A 226 25.20 -13.02 3.72
N HIS A 227 26.33 -12.58 4.27
CA HIS A 227 26.33 -11.60 5.34
C HIS A 227 26.14 -10.22 4.74
N VAL A 228 24.99 -9.60 4.99
CA VAL A 228 24.56 -8.34 4.41
C VAL A 228 24.48 -7.29 5.52
N GLU A 229 25.15 -6.17 5.32
CA GLU A 229 25.08 -5.01 6.20
C GLU A 229 24.03 -4.03 5.69
N ILE A 230 23.08 -3.66 6.56
CA ILE A 230 22.04 -2.66 6.31
C ILE A 230 22.11 -1.63 7.43
N ASN A 231 22.42 -0.38 7.08
CA ASN A 231 22.54 0.73 8.04
C ASN A 231 23.44 0.41 9.26
N GLY A 232 24.46 -0.42 9.10
CA GLY A 232 25.38 -0.84 10.18
C GLY A 232 24.95 -2.08 10.97
N GLU A 233 23.78 -2.64 10.68
CA GLU A 233 23.30 -3.90 11.27
C GLU A 233 23.58 -5.07 10.31
N SER A 234 24.01 -6.23 10.84
CA SER A 234 24.39 -7.39 10.03
C SER A 234 23.29 -8.46 10.04
N PHE A 235 22.92 -8.94 8.85
CA PHE A 235 21.96 -10.00 8.62
C PHE A 235 22.57 -11.11 7.77
N VAL A 236 22.09 -12.35 7.92
CA VAL A 236 22.49 -13.45 7.05
C VAL A 236 21.31 -13.81 6.16
N ALA A 237 21.47 -13.59 4.86
CA ALA A 237 20.49 -13.90 3.83
C ALA A 237 20.87 -15.18 3.07
N ARG A 238 19.88 -15.95 2.66
CA ARG A 238 20.07 -17.14 1.84
C ARG A 238 19.87 -16.84 0.35
N CYS A 239 20.71 -17.43 -0.51
CA CYS A 239 20.42 -17.56 -1.93
C CYS A 239 20.77 -18.94 -2.48
N GLU A 240 20.22 -19.29 -3.65
CA GLU A 240 20.55 -20.53 -4.36
C GLU A 240 22.06 -20.63 -4.66
N GLY A 241 22.64 -21.81 -4.49
CA GLY A 241 24.10 -22.03 -4.60
C GLY A 241 24.70 -21.69 -5.97
N ARG A 242 23.89 -21.74 -7.03
CA ARG A 242 24.31 -21.38 -8.40
C ARG A 242 24.44 -19.88 -8.63
N ARG A 243 23.87 -19.05 -7.74
CA ARG A 243 23.87 -17.60 -7.89
C ARG A 243 25.18 -17.02 -7.39
N ILE A 244 25.93 -16.39 -8.29
CA ILE A 244 27.22 -15.75 -7.98
C ILE A 244 26.95 -14.34 -7.45
N VAL A 245 27.18 -14.14 -6.16
CA VAL A 245 27.13 -12.83 -5.50
C VAL A 245 28.55 -12.46 -5.06
N LYS A 246 28.97 -11.22 -5.31
CA LYS A 246 30.30 -10.73 -4.95
C LYS A 246 30.25 -9.96 -3.64
N VAL A 247 31.31 -10.08 -2.84
CA VAL A 247 31.54 -9.18 -1.70
C VAL A 247 31.62 -7.74 -2.21
N GLY A 248 30.99 -6.82 -1.49
CA GLY A 248 30.83 -5.41 -1.85
C GLY A 248 29.63 -5.11 -2.77
N ALA A 249 28.92 -6.13 -3.26
CA ALA A 249 27.72 -5.92 -4.06
C ALA A 249 26.61 -5.27 -3.23
N LYS A 250 25.91 -4.29 -3.82
CA LYS A 250 24.64 -3.80 -3.30
C LYS A 250 23.54 -4.74 -3.78
N ILE A 251 22.78 -5.28 -2.83
CA ILE A 251 21.67 -6.21 -3.11
C ILE A 251 20.44 -5.80 -2.33
N ASP A 252 19.28 -6.15 -2.87
CA ASP A 252 18.01 -6.06 -2.16
C ASP A 252 17.68 -7.43 -1.56
N ILE A 253 17.41 -7.44 -0.26
CA ILE A 253 16.97 -8.63 0.47
C ILE A 253 15.56 -8.42 1.01
N ALA A 254 14.76 -9.47 0.93
CA ALA A 254 13.40 -9.51 1.44
C ALA A 254 13.36 -10.24 2.78
N PHE A 255 12.72 -9.62 3.77
CA PHE A 255 12.45 -10.26 5.05
C PHE A 255 11.06 -10.87 5.00
N ASN A 256 10.92 -12.18 5.23
CA ASN A 256 9.62 -12.81 5.41
C ASN A 256 9.10 -12.54 6.83
N LEU A 257 8.42 -11.41 7.03
CA LEU A 257 7.95 -10.99 8.35
C LEU A 257 6.73 -11.81 8.83
N GLU A 258 6.22 -12.72 8.01
CA GLU A 258 5.26 -13.74 8.46
C GLU A 258 5.88 -14.73 9.44
N GLN A 259 7.21 -14.79 9.55
CA GLN A 259 7.92 -15.67 10.48
C GLN A 259 8.64 -14.89 11.61
N LEU A 260 8.27 -13.62 11.78
CA LEU A 260 8.86 -12.72 12.76
C LEU A 260 8.53 -13.14 14.20
N HIS A 261 9.57 -13.16 15.04
CA HIS A 261 9.45 -13.29 16.50
C HIS A 261 10.04 -12.04 17.17
N ILE A 262 9.42 -11.59 18.26
CA ILE A 262 9.96 -10.53 19.11
C ILE A 262 9.98 -11.02 20.54
N PHE A 263 11.13 -10.85 21.18
CA PHE A 263 11.36 -11.19 22.57
C PHE A 263 11.56 -9.92 23.39
N ASP A 264 11.05 -9.92 24.61
CA ASP A 264 11.38 -8.88 25.57
C ASP A 264 12.85 -8.99 25.98
N ALA A 265 13.59 -7.88 25.93
CA ALA A 265 15.04 -7.89 26.13
C ALA A 265 15.47 -8.18 27.59
N GLU A 266 14.58 -7.96 28.56
CA GLU A 266 14.87 -8.18 29.98
C GLU A 266 14.49 -9.60 30.42
N THR A 267 13.29 -10.05 30.03
CA THR A 267 12.71 -11.32 30.47
C THR A 267 12.98 -12.48 29.53
N THR A 268 13.43 -12.21 28.29
CA THR A 268 13.62 -13.19 27.21
C THR A 268 12.35 -13.93 26.77
N LYS A 269 11.18 -13.51 27.25
CA LYS A 269 9.89 -14.09 26.85
C LYS A 269 9.48 -13.61 25.47
N VAL A 270 8.81 -14.47 24.73
CA VAL A 270 8.17 -14.11 23.46
C VAL A 270 7.00 -13.17 23.76
N ILE A 271 7.03 -11.98 23.14
CA ILE A 271 5.97 -10.96 23.24
C ILE A 271 5.24 -10.74 21.91
N TYR A 272 5.82 -11.25 20.82
CA TYR A 272 5.21 -11.30 19.50
C TYR A 272 5.68 -12.56 18.77
N GLN A 273 4.74 -13.24 18.13
CA GLN A 273 4.99 -14.27 17.13
C GLN A 273 3.85 -14.21 16.11
N THR A 274 4.16 -14.36 14.83
CA THR A 274 3.12 -14.50 13.82
C THR A 274 2.54 -15.92 13.93
N ASN A 275 1.21 -16.06 13.94
CA ASN A 275 0.58 -17.38 14.11
C ASN A 275 0.94 -18.28 12.92
N HIS A 276 1.48 -19.46 13.21
CA HIS A 276 1.42 -20.58 12.28
C HIS A 276 -0.05 -20.93 12.01
N ILE A 277 -0.40 -21.07 10.73
CA ILE A 277 -1.50 -21.98 10.39
C ILE A 277 -0.96 -23.37 10.70
N ASP A 278 -1.32 -23.93 11.85
CA ASP A 278 -1.14 -25.34 12.12
C ASP A 278 -2.01 -26.10 11.11
N LEU A 279 -1.38 -26.73 10.11
CA LEU A 279 -2.01 -27.73 9.25
C LEU A 279 -2.12 -29.07 9.99
N THR A 280 -2.71 -29.06 11.18
CA THR A 280 -3.06 -30.27 11.95
C THR A 280 -4.40 -30.07 12.64
N GLU A 281 -5.49 -30.28 11.91
CA GLU A 281 -6.48 -31.36 12.05
C GLU A 281 -7.66 -31.14 11.11
#